data_AF-A0A5E4X148-F1
#
_entry.id   AF-A0A5E4X148-F1
#
_cell.length_a   1.000
_cell.length_b   1.000
_cell.length_c   1.000
_cell.angle_alpha   90.00
_cell.angle_beta   90.00
_cell.angle_gamma   90.00
#
_symmetry.space_group_name_H-M   'P 1'
#
loop_
_entity.id
_entity.type
_entity.pdbx_description
1 polymer ?
#
loop_
_entity_poly.entity_id
_entity_poly.type
_entity_poly.pdbx_seq_one_letter_code
_entity_poly.pdbx_strand_id
1 'polypeptide(L)'
;MLAPNLTAANFLKALQGLMPRGRVWPRDADAVQTQVLSGLAPSYERATARANYLLKDAFPATTYELLPDWESTLGLPDPCAGVAPSIAQRQAQVLARFVGVGGPLISGLTQFAARLGYTVTITQYTQARAGMLKASDPCCGYDWNFAWKITAPLNTIVRAVAGAMAAGDPLAAWGNSVLECELRAVIPAHTIPIFAYA
;
A
#
# COMPACT_ATOMS: atom_id res chain seq x y z
N MET A 1 4.95 -15.82 -14.09
CA MET A 1 4.89 -15.59 -15.55
C MET A 1 4.72 -14.10 -15.75
N LEU A 2 5.55 -13.45 -16.58
CA LEU A 2 5.40 -12.02 -16.84
C LEU A 2 4.17 -11.78 -17.72
N ALA A 3 3.47 -10.67 -17.49
CA ALA A 3 2.35 -10.26 -18.33
C ALA A 3 2.83 -10.04 -19.78
N PRO A 4 2.08 -10.50 -20.80
CA PRO A 4 2.53 -10.42 -22.19
C PRO A 4 2.55 -8.96 -22.67
N ASN A 5 3.64 -8.55 -23.32
CA ASN A 5 3.74 -7.24 -23.96
C ASN A 5 3.56 -7.38 -25.48
N LEU A 6 2.36 -7.07 -25.97
CA LEU A 6 1.97 -7.25 -27.36
C LEU A 6 1.79 -5.89 -28.04
N THR A 7 2.52 -5.65 -29.13
CA THR A 7 2.42 -4.41 -29.91
C THR A 7 1.36 -4.50 -31.01
N ALA A 8 0.95 -3.36 -31.58
CA ALA A 8 0.05 -3.35 -32.74
C ALA A 8 0.53 -4.25 -33.89
N ALA A 9 1.84 -4.33 -34.15
CA ALA A 9 2.38 -5.22 -35.19
C ALA A 9 2.15 -6.72 -34.88
N ASN A 10 2.18 -7.10 -33.59
CA ASN A 10 1.90 -8.46 -33.16
C ASN A 10 0.42 -8.78 -33.39
N PHE A 11 -0.48 -7.86 -33.06
CA PHE A 11 -1.92 -8.01 -33.32
C PHE A 11 -2.24 -8.01 -34.81
N LEU A 12 -1.61 -7.16 -35.63
CA LEU A 12 -1.77 -7.18 -37.09
C LEU A 12 -1.41 -8.55 -37.65
N LYS A 13 -0.25 -9.10 -37.25
CA LYS A 13 0.19 -10.43 -37.69
C LYS A 13 -0.82 -11.51 -37.28
N ALA A 14 -1.35 -11.45 -36.06
CA ALA A 14 -2.35 -12.39 -35.58
C ALA A 14 -3.67 -12.26 -36.38
N LEU A 15 -4.16 -11.04 -36.59
CA LEU A 15 -5.37 -10.76 -37.37
C LEU A 15 -5.23 -11.25 -38.82
N GLN A 16 -4.09 -11.01 -39.48
CA GLN A 16 -3.82 -11.53 -40.82
C GLN A 16 -3.71 -13.07 -40.86
N GLY A 17 -3.26 -13.68 -39.77
CA GLY A 17 -3.23 -15.13 -39.59
C GLY A 17 -4.62 -15.75 -39.42
N LEU A 18 -5.58 -15.00 -38.87
CA LEU A 18 -6.98 -15.40 -38.70
C LEU A 18 -7.84 -15.14 -39.94
N MET A 19 -7.35 -14.36 -40.92
CA MET A 19 -8.03 -14.22 -42.21
C MET A 19 -8.05 -15.57 -42.97
N PRO A 20 -9.13 -15.84 -43.73
CA PRO A 20 -9.14 -17.00 -44.62
C PRO A 20 -7.98 -16.98 -45.62
N ARG A 21 -7.70 -18.14 -46.24
CA ARG A 21 -6.67 -18.27 -47.27
C ARG A 21 -7.27 -18.03 -48.66
N GLY A 22 -6.43 -17.60 -49.62
CA GLY A 22 -6.81 -17.42 -51.02
C GLY A 22 -6.56 -15.99 -51.54
N ARG A 23 -6.68 -15.80 -52.86
CA ARG A 23 -6.36 -14.54 -53.55
C ARG A 23 -7.23 -13.35 -53.14
N VAL A 24 -8.43 -13.62 -52.63
CA VAL A 24 -9.36 -12.59 -52.12
C VAL A 24 -8.90 -12.01 -50.78
N TRP A 25 -7.97 -12.67 -50.09
CA TRP A 25 -7.45 -12.28 -48.77
C TRP A 25 -5.93 -11.97 -48.84
N PRO A 26 -5.54 -10.90 -49.57
CA PRO A 26 -4.14 -10.48 -49.66
C PRO A 26 -3.59 -10.06 -48.28
N ARG A 27 -2.29 -10.27 -48.07
CA ARG A 27 -1.57 -9.89 -46.85
C ARG A 27 -0.50 -8.83 -47.11
N ASP A 28 -0.44 -8.35 -48.34
CA ASP A 28 0.48 -7.29 -48.76
C ASP A 28 0.23 -6.01 -47.93
N ALA A 29 1.29 -5.24 -47.71
CA ALA A 29 1.25 -4.08 -46.82
C ALA A 29 0.34 -2.95 -47.34
N ASP A 30 0.19 -2.85 -48.65
CA ASP A 30 -0.63 -1.87 -49.37
C ASP A 30 -2.07 -2.32 -49.61
N ALA A 31 -2.41 -3.59 -49.31
CA ALA A 31 -3.76 -4.10 -49.44
C ALA A 31 -4.73 -3.37 -48.50
N VAL A 32 -5.94 -3.05 -49.00
CA VAL A 32 -7.00 -2.39 -48.22
C VAL A 32 -7.32 -3.17 -46.94
N GLN A 33 -7.37 -4.50 -47.02
CA GLN A 33 -7.60 -5.37 -45.87
C GLN A 33 -6.51 -5.18 -44.80
N THR A 34 -5.23 -5.15 -45.20
CA THR A 34 -4.12 -4.91 -44.27
C THR A 34 -4.20 -3.52 -43.65
N GLN A 35 -4.57 -2.49 -44.41
CA GLN A 35 -4.75 -1.12 -43.90
C GLN A 35 -5.91 -1.01 -42.88
N VAL A 36 -7.02 -1.71 -43.13
CA VAL A 36 -8.13 -1.77 -42.17
C VAL A 36 -7.69 -2.48 -40.88
N LEU A 37 -7.02 -3.64 -41.01
CA LEU A 37 -6.53 -4.38 -39.84
C LEU A 37 -5.44 -3.62 -39.07
N SER A 38 -4.58 -2.86 -39.77
CA SER A 38 -3.57 -2.02 -39.12
C SER A 38 -4.18 -0.84 -38.37
N GLY A 39 -5.31 -0.30 -38.85
CA GLY A 39 -6.09 0.71 -38.11
C GLY A 39 -6.74 0.15 -36.85
N LEU A 40 -7.16 -1.12 -36.86
CA LEU A 40 -7.76 -1.80 -35.70
C LEU A 40 -6.71 -2.29 -34.69
N ALA A 41 -5.53 -2.73 -35.13
CA ALA A 41 -4.54 -3.36 -34.26
C ALA A 41 -4.14 -2.52 -33.02
N PRO A 42 -3.98 -1.18 -33.08
CA PRO A 42 -3.70 -0.35 -31.92
C PRO A 42 -4.76 -0.38 -30.82
N SER A 43 -6.03 -0.66 -31.12
CA SER A 43 -7.06 -0.78 -30.08
C SER A 43 -6.83 -2.01 -29.22
N TYR A 44 -6.38 -3.11 -29.81
CA TYR A 44 -6.04 -4.33 -29.09
C TYR A 44 -4.77 -4.16 -28.25
N GLU A 45 -3.76 -3.47 -28.76
CA GLU A 45 -2.59 -3.09 -27.96
C GLU A 45 -2.98 -2.28 -26.72
N ARG A 46 -3.83 -1.25 -26.88
CA ARG A 46 -4.35 -0.48 -25.74
C ARG A 46 -5.15 -1.35 -24.77
N ALA A 47 -6.00 -2.25 -25.28
CA ALA A 47 -6.80 -3.15 -24.45
C ALA A 47 -5.91 -4.11 -23.63
N THR A 48 -4.88 -4.70 -24.24
CA THR A 48 -3.90 -5.55 -23.56
C THR A 48 -3.08 -4.75 -22.55
N ALA A 49 -2.66 -3.53 -22.87
CA ALA A 49 -1.97 -2.66 -21.93
C ALA A 49 -2.84 -2.35 -20.69
N ARG A 50 -4.14 -2.08 -20.88
CA ARG A 50 -5.10 -1.88 -19.78
C ARG A 50 -5.33 -3.15 -18.96
N ALA A 51 -5.47 -4.30 -19.60
CA ALA A 51 -5.59 -5.58 -18.89
C ALA A 51 -4.33 -5.91 -18.07
N ASN A 52 -3.14 -5.63 -18.60
CA ASN A 52 -1.89 -5.79 -17.87
C ASN A 52 -1.76 -4.79 -16.71
N TYR A 53 -2.25 -3.56 -16.89
CA TYR A 53 -2.28 -2.56 -15.83
C TYR A 53 -3.18 -2.99 -14.67
N LEU A 54 -4.35 -3.59 -14.96
CA LEU A 54 -5.25 -4.13 -13.95
C LEU A 54 -4.55 -5.15 -13.04
N LEU A 55 -3.63 -5.97 -13.56
CA LEU A 55 -2.85 -6.90 -12.74
C LEU A 55 -1.95 -6.20 -11.71
N LYS A 56 -1.47 -4.99 -12.02
CA LYS A 56 -0.73 -4.16 -11.06
C LYS A 56 -1.69 -3.45 -10.11
N ASP A 57 -2.77 -2.92 -10.65
CA ASP A 57 -3.74 -2.11 -9.90
C ASP A 57 -4.58 -2.93 -8.90
N ALA A 58 -4.73 -4.24 -9.15
CA ALA A 58 -5.42 -5.16 -8.26
C ALA A 58 -4.72 -5.36 -6.92
N PHE A 59 -3.41 -5.11 -6.81
CA PHE A 59 -2.69 -5.26 -5.55
C PHE A 59 -2.75 -3.99 -4.70
N PRO A 60 -3.08 -4.07 -3.40
CA PRO A 60 -3.30 -2.90 -2.55
C PRO A 60 -2.06 -2.01 -2.40
N ALA A 61 -0.86 -2.57 -2.51
CA ALA A 61 0.39 -1.82 -2.43
C ALA A 61 0.64 -0.90 -3.64
N THR A 62 -0.01 -1.19 -4.78
CA THR A 62 0.25 -0.54 -6.07
C THR A 62 -1.02 0.00 -6.73
N THR A 63 -2.16 -0.10 -6.04
CA THR A 63 -3.47 0.28 -6.56
C THR A 63 -3.63 1.80 -6.63
N TYR A 64 -4.19 2.29 -7.74
CA TYR A 64 -4.50 3.68 -7.99
C TYR A 64 -5.96 3.83 -8.41
N GLU A 65 -6.41 3.06 -9.40
CA GLU A 65 -7.80 3.15 -9.88
C GLU A 65 -8.77 2.40 -8.95
N LEU A 66 -8.38 1.22 -8.46
CA LEU A 66 -9.14 0.41 -7.51
C LEU A 66 -8.96 0.83 -6.04
N LEU A 67 -8.21 1.91 -5.78
CA LEU A 67 -7.98 2.39 -4.42
C LEU A 67 -9.28 2.68 -3.64
N PRO A 68 -10.30 3.34 -4.21
CA PRO A 68 -11.56 3.58 -3.50
C PRO A 68 -12.32 2.29 -3.14
N ASP A 69 -12.24 1.26 -3.99
CA ASP A 69 -12.90 -0.02 -3.73
C ASP A 69 -12.22 -0.78 -2.59
N TRP A 70 -10.88 -0.73 -2.53
CA TRP A 70 -10.10 -1.26 -1.43
C TRP A 70 -10.42 -0.55 -0.11
N GLU A 71 -10.52 0.77 -0.13
CA GLU A 71 -10.87 1.57 1.04
C GLU A 71 -12.25 1.22 1.56
N SER A 72 -13.25 1.19 0.68
CA SER A 72 -14.63 0.79 1.01
C SER A 72 -14.67 -0.61 1.66
N THR A 73 -13.94 -1.57 1.07
CA THR A 73 -13.88 -2.95 1.57
C THR A 73 -13.26 -3.04 2.97
N LEU A 74 -12.31 -2.15 3.29
CA LEU A 74 -11.61 -2.12 4.57
C LEU A 74 -12.21 -1.11 5.57
N GLY A 75 -13.31 -0.44 5.22
CA GLY A 75 -13.96 0.55 6.09
C GLY A 75 -13.19 1.87 6.23
N LEU A 76 -12.38 2.22 5.23
CA LEU A 76 -11.67 3.50 5.13
C LEU A 76 -12.50 4.50 4.29
N PRO A 77 -12.38 5.82 4.54
CA PRO A 77 -11.56 6.46 5.57
C PRO A 77 -12.14 6.29 6.97
N ASP A 78 -11.31 5.88 7.92
CA ASP A 78 -11.68 5.79 9.32
C ASP A 78 -11.36 7.11 10.04
N PRO A 79 -11.81 7.31 11.30
CA PRO A 79 -11.48 8.52 12.07
C PRO A 79 -9.97 8.74 12.26
N CYS A 80 -9.15 7.70 12.06
CA CYS A 80 -7.70 7.73 12.17
C CYS A 80 -7.02 8.19 10.87
N ALA A 81 -7.70 8.19 9.72
CA ALA A 81 -7.11 8.37 8.40
C ALA A 81 -6.49 9.76 8.14
N GLY A 82 -6.69 10.73 9.03
CA GLY A 82 -6.18 12.09 8.90
C GLY A 82 -6.91 12.92 7.83
N VAL A 83 -6.63 14.22 7.79
CA VAL A 83 -7.25 15.12 6.81
C VAL A 83 -6.46 15.05 5.50
N ALA A 84 -7.14 14.70 4.40
CA ALA A 84 -6.60 14.68 3.04
C ALA A 84 -5.29 13.88 2.87
N PRO A 85 -5.30 12.56 3.13
CA PRO A 85 -4.11 11.73 2.92
C PRO A 85 -3.74 11.66 1.44
N SER A 86 -2.43 11.77 1.15
CA SER A 86 -1.88 11.53 -0.19
C SER A 86 -2.16 10.10 -0.66
N ILE A 87 -2.08 9.84 -1.97
CA ILE A 87 -2.34 8.51 -2.53
C ILE A 87 -1.44 7.43 -1.91
N ALA A 88 -0.16 7.73 -1.71
CA ALA A 88 0.78 6.81 -1.09
C ALA A 88 0.41 6.48 0.38
N GLN A 89 -0.10 7.48 1.13
CA GLN A 89 -0.57 7.26 2.51
C GLN A 89 -1.85 6.42 2.53
N ARG A 90 -2.77 6.64 1.59
CA ARG A 90 -3.99 5.84 1.43
C ARG A 90 -3.65 4.38 1.11
N GLN A 91 -2.74 4.13 0.17
CA GLN A 91 -2.21 2.79 -0.12
C GLN A 91 -1.58 2.14 1.13
N ALA A 92 -0.80 2.89 1.90
CA ALA A 92 -0.18 2.41 3.13
C ALA A 92 -1.21 2.02 4.20
N GLN A 93 -2.27 2.82 4.37
CA GLN A 93 -3.40 2.51 5.26
C GLN A 93 -4.15 1.25 4.82
N VAL A 94 -4.49 1.16 3.53
CA VAL A 94 -5.12 -0.03 2.93
C VAL A 94 -4.25 -1.27 3.18
N LEU A 95 -2.95 -1.19 2.89
CA LEU A 95 -2.03 -2.31 3.08
C LEU A 95 -1.88 -2.70 4.56
N ALA A 96 -1.77 -1.72 5.46
CA ALA A 96 -1.67 -1.96 6.88
C ALA A 96 -2.93 -2.65 7.43
N ARG A 97 -4.12 -2.21 7.01
CA ARG A 97 -5.41 -2.80 7.41
C ARG A 97 -5.61 -4.19 6.79
N PHE A 98 -5.27 -4.36 5.51
CA PHE A 98 -5.42 -5.63 4.81
C PHE A 98 -4.54 -6.74 5.41
N VAL A 99 -3.27 -6.44 5.70
CA VAL A 99 -2.36 -7.43 6.31
C VAL A 99 -2.64 -7.57 7.80
N GLY A 100 -3.09 -6.50 8.46
CA GLY A 100 -3.30 -6.46 9.89
C GLY A 100 -2.00 -6.63 10.68
N VAL A 101 -2.15 -6.89 11.97
CA VAL A 101 -1.04 -6.85 12.95
C VAL A 101 -0.48 -8.24 13.25
N GLY A 102 -1.19 -9.30 12.86
CA GLY A 102 -0.73 -10.69 12.98
C GLY A 102 -0.60 -11.21 14.42
N GLY A 103 -1.04 -10.45 15.42
CA GLY A 103 -1.07 -10.84 16.83
C GLY A 103 -0.53 -9.75 17.79
N PRO A 104 -0.63 -9.93 19.11
CA PRO A 104 -0.29 -8.91 20.11
C PRO A 104 1.22 -8.82 20.42
N LEU A 105 2.09 -9.27 19.51
CA LEU A 105 3.53 -9.26 19.70
C LEU A 105 4.10 -7.86 19.41
N ILE A 106 5.13 -7.45 20.16
CA ILE A 106 5.83 -6.17 19.92
C ILE A 106 6.30 -6.09 18.46
N SER A 107 6.89 -7.16 17.94
CA SER A 107 7.36 -7.23 16.55
C SER A 107 6.25 -7.04 15.52
N GLY A 108 5.02 -7.49 15.82
CA GLY A 108 3.86 -7.30 14.96
C GLY A 108 3.41 -5.84 14.95
N LEU A 109 3.37 -5.20 16.12
CA LEU A 109 3.00 -3.79 16.25
C LEU A 109 4.04 -2.85 15.63
N THR A 110 5.34 -3.13 15.79
CA THR A 110 6.39 -2.35 15.14
C THR A 110 6.34 -2.49 13.62
N GLN A 111 6.07 -3.69 13.10
CA GLN A 111 5.85 -3.90 11.66
C GLN A 111 4.59 -3.20 11.15
N PHE A 112 3.51 -3.20 11.92
CA PHE A 112 2.29 -2.49 11.57
C PHE A 112 2.53 -0.98 11.47
N ALA A 113 3.19 -0.38 12.47
CA ALA A 113 3.60 1.02 12.42
C ALA A 113 4.51 1.31 11.22
N ALA A 114 5.45 0.42 10.90
CA ALA A 114 6.35 0.56 9.76
C ALA A 114 5.59 0.56 8.42
N ARG A 115 4.54 -0.25 8.28
CA ARG A 115 3.68 -0.26 7.08
C ARG A 115 2.89 1.03 6.91
N LEU A 116 2.52 1.68 8.02
CA LEU A 116 1.93 3.02 8.02
C LEU A 116 2.95 4.13 7.73
N GLY A 117 4.25 3.79 7.62
CA GLY A 117 5.33 4.74 7.36
C GLY A 117 6.01 5.30 8.61
N TYR A 118 5.74 4.73 9.80
CA TYR A 118 6.28 5.18 11.07
C TYR A 118 7.34 4.21 11.62
N THR A 119 8.47 4.75 12.05
CA THR A 119 9.46 3.97 12.80
C THR A 119 9.23 4.15 14.29
N VAL A 120 8.93 3.04 14.98
CA VAL A 120 8.62 3.06 16.42
C VAL A 120 9.39 1.99 17.18
N THR A 121 9.71 2.28 18.44
CA THR A 121 10.26 1.32 19.40
C THR A 121 9.30 1.17 20.56
N ILE A 122 8.91 -0.07 20.88
CA ILE A 122 7.97 -0.36 21.97
C ILE A 122 8.73 -1.00 23.13
N THR A 123 8.68 -0.37 24.30
CA THR A 123 9.24 -0.89 25.55
C THR A 123 8.11 -1.30 26.48
N GLN A 124 8.13 -2.56 26.93
CA GLN A 124 7.23 -3.07 27.96
C GLN A 124 7.82 -2.83 29.34
N TYR A 125 6.98 -2.44 30.29
CA TYR A 125 7.37 -2.35 31.70
C TYR A 125 6.85 -3.56 32.49
N THR A 126 7.48 -3.80 33.63
CA THR A 126 7.08 -4.82 34.59
C THR A 126 7.24 -4.26 35.99
N GLN A 127 6.45 -4.79 36.93
CA GLN A 127 6.55 -4.46 38.33
C GLN A 127 7.95 -4.82 38.88
N ALA A 128 8.44 -4.02 39.82
CA ALA A 128 9.70 -4.31 40.47
C ALA A 128 9.58 -5.54 41.38
N ARG A 129 10.39 -6.57 41.09
CA ARG A 129 10.50 -7.78 41.90
C ARG A 129 11.96 -8.11 42.16
N ALA A 130 12.24 -8.42 43.42
CA ALA A 130 13.56 -8.90 43.84
C ALA A 130 13.93 -10.15 43.02
N GLY A 131 15.15 -10.16 42.47
CA GLY A 131 15.67 -11.26 41.63
C GLY A 131 15.32 -11.18 40.14
N MET A 132 14.45 -10.25 39.70
CA MET A 132 14.16 -10.03 38.28
C MET A 132 14.80 -8.75 37.71
N LEU A 133 14.96 -7.71 38.55
CA LEU A 133 15.52 -6.43 38.12
C LEU A 133 17.03 -6.32 38.42
N LYS A 134 17.72 -5.52 37.61
CA LYS A 134 19.11 -5.11 37.78
C LYS A 134 19.20 -3.69 38.34
N ALA A 135 20.35 -3.33 38.89
CA ALA A 135 20.62 -1.96 39.30
C ALA A 135 20.49 -1.01 38.09
N SER A 136 19.76 0.09 38.27
CA SER A 136 19.33 1.05 37.22
C SER A 136 18.06 0.70 36.45
N ASP A 137 17.44 -0.46 36.69
CA ASP A 137 16.12 -0.73 36.15
C ASP A 137 15.03 0.13 36.87
N PRO A 138 13.96 0.53 36.16
CA PRO A 138 12.87 1.29 36.78
C PRO A 138 12.20 0.52 37.93
N CYS A 139 12.12 1.15 39.10
CA CYS A 139 11.36 0.62 40.23
C CYS A 139 9.87 0.95 40.08
N CYS A 140 9.16 0.12 39.34
CA CYS A 140 7.76 0.34 38.99
C CYS A 140 6.77 -0.43 39.88
N GLY A 141 5.58 0.14 40.11
CA GLY A 141 4.45 -0.52 40.78
C GLY A 141 3.74 -1.56 39.90
N TYR A 142 2.70 -2.21 40.45
CA TYR A 142 1.96 -3.29 39.76
C TYR A 142 1.32 -2.85 38.43
N ASP A 143 0.77 -1.64 38.36
CA ASP A 143 0.05 -1.14 37.19
C ASP A 143 0.93 -1.03 35.94
N TRP A 144 2.25 -0.91 36.12
CA TRP A 144 3.21 -0.84 35.03
C TRP A 144 3.34 -2.14 34.23
N ASN A 145 2.85 -3.27 34.74
CA ASN A 145 2.76 -4.51 33.95
C ASN A 145 1.92 -4.33 32.67
N PHE A 146 1.02 -3.35 32.66
CA PHE A 146 0.13 -3.05 31.55
C PHE A 146 0.59 -1.85 30.72
N ALA A 147 1.59 -1.08 31.19
CA ALA A 147 2.04 0.15 30.56
C ALA A 147 3.11 -0.14 29.49
N TRP A 148 2.85 0.31 28.26
CA TRP A 148 3.76 0.11 27.12
C TRP A 148 4.19 1.47 26.59
N LYS A 149 5.49 1.76 26.59
CA LYS A 149 6.02 3.00 26.03
C LYS A 149 6.32 2.82 24.56
N ILE A 150 5.65 3.60 23.72
CA ILE A 150 5.84 3.65 22.28
C ILE A 150 6.65 4.91 22.00
N THR A 151 7.89 4.72 21.57
CA THR A 151 8.80 5.81 21.24
C THR A 151 8.79 6.03 19.74
N ALA A 152 8.47 7.23 19.29
CA ALA A 152 8.46 7.64 17.89
C ALA A 152 9.24 8.97 17.71
N PRO A 153 9.74 9.27 16.50
CA PRO A 153 10.34 10.57 16.19
C PRO A 153 9.41 11.74 16.51
N LEU A 154 9.96 12.85 16.99
CA LEU A 154 9.18 14.08 17.28
C LEU A 154 8.31 14.51 16.09
N ASN A 155 8.85 14.45 14.88
CA ASN A 155 8.11 14.69 13.64
C ASN A 155 8.46 13.61 12.61
N THR A 156 7.48 12.78 12.27
CA THR A 156 7.61 11.90 11.11
C THR A 156 7.29 12.71 9.85
N ILE A 157 8.29 12.90 8.98
CA ILE A 157 8.13 13.64 7.72
C ILE A 157 7.91 12.65 6.59
N VAL A 158 6.70 12.64 6.03
CA VAL A 158 6.42 11.93 4.79
C VAL A 158 6.61 12.92 3.65
N ARG A 159 7.58 12.68 2.77
CA ARG A 159 7.88 13.56 1.63
C ARG A 159 7.23 13.04 0.34
N ALA A 160 6.89 13.97 -0.55
CA ALA A 160 6.43 13.62 -1.87
C ALA A 160 7.51 12.95 -2.71
N VAL A 161 7.11 11.91 -3.44
CA VAL A 161 7.97 11.16 -4.37
C VAL A 161 7.39 11.28 -5.77
N ALA A 162 8.24 11.67 -6.72
CA ALA A 162 7.86 11.80 -8.12
C ALA A 162 7.35 10.46 -8.66
N GLY A 163 6.16 10.47 -9.28
CA GLY A 163 5.51 9.28 -9.83
C GLY A 163 4.68 8.45 -8.84
N ALA A 164 4.70 8.78 -7.54
CA ALA A 164 3.87 8.12 -6.53
C ALA A 164 2.72 9.02 -6.01
N MET A 165 2.84 10.34 -6.18
CA MET A 165 1.85 11.32 -5.71
C MET A 165 1.19 12.05 -6.88
N ALA A 166 -0.04 12.52 -6.66
CA ALA A 166 -0.84 13.22 -7.65
C ALA A 166 -0.80 14.74 -7.45
N ALA A 167 -1.19 15.48 -8.49
CA ALA A 167 -1.39 16.93 -8.38
C ALA A 167 -2.48 17.23 -7.33
N GLY A 168 -2.14 18.05 -6.34
CA GLY A 168 -2.99 18.35 -5.19
C GLY A 168 -2.55 17.70 -3.88
N ASP A 169 -1.67 16.68 -3.94
CA ASP A 169 -1.07 16.10 -2.73
C ASP A 169 -0.05 17.06 -2.09
N PRO A 170 0.07 17.07 -0.75
CA PRO A 170 1.07 17.88 -0.06
C PRO A 170 2.50 17.40 -0.37
N LEU A 171 3.43 18.34 -0.57
CA LEU A 171 4.86 18.02 -0.80
C LEU A 171 5.56 17.40 0.41
N ALA A 172 5.03 17.67 1.60
CA ALA A 172 5.40 17.01 2.83
C ALA A 172 4.21 17.00 3.80
N ALA A 173 4.07 15.92 4.56
CA ALA A 173 3.15 15.80 5.67
C ALA A 173 3.92 15.53 6.97
N TRP A 174 3.41 16.07 8.07
CA TRP A 174 4.01 15.96 9.41
C TRP A 174 2.99 15.46 10.42
N GLY A 175 3.47 14.74 11.41
CA GLY A 175 2.71 14.41 12.61
C GLY A 175 2.51 12.92 12.84
N ASN A 176 2.11 12.59 14.07
CA ASN A 176 1.98 11.23 14.57
C ASN A 176 0.53 10.87 14.97
N SER A 177 -0.46 11.72 14.63
CA SER A 177 -1.87 11.50 15.02
C SER A 177 -2.46 10.21 14.43
N VAL A 178 -2.16 9.90 13.17
CA VAL A 178 -2.56 8.65 12.51
C VAL A 178 -1.96 7.46 13.25
N LEU A 179 -0.65 7.51 13.55
CA LEU A 179 0.06 6.47 14.32
C LEU A 179 -0.59 6.22 15.69
N GLU A 180 -0.87 7.29 16.44
CA GLU A 180 -1.48 7.17 17.77
C GLU A 180 -2.86 6.51 17.70
N CYS A 181 -3.70 6.96 16.76
CA CYS A 181 -5.06 6.47 16.61
C CYS A 181 -5.08 4.99 16.17
N GLU A 182 -4.26 4.65 15.17
CA GLU A 182 -4.14 3.29 14.65
C GLU A 182 -3.58 2.31 15.69
N LEU A 183 -2.52 2.70 16.41
CA LEU A 183 -1.97 1.83 17.46
C LEU A 183 -2.95 1.66 18.62
N ARG A 184 -3.68 2.71 19.04
CA ARG A 184 -4.71 2.58 20.09
C ARG A 184 -5.84 1.62 19.69
N ALA A 185 -6.20 1.57 18.41
CA ALA A 185 -7.25 0.68 17.91
C ALA A 185 -6.84 -0.80 17.92
N VAL A 186 -5.54 -1.07 17.78
CA VAL A 186 -5.00 -2.44 17.60
C VAL A 186 -4.43 -3.02 18.88
N ILE A 187 -3.83 -2.18 19.73
CA ILE A 187 -3.15 -2.62 20.95
C ILE A 187 -4.12 -3.39 21.86
N PRO A 188 -3.65 -4.43 22.58
CA PRO A 188 -4.53 -5.21 23.45
C PRO A 188 -5.26 -4.33 24.47
N ALA A 189 -6.57 -4.54 24.62
CA ALA A 189 -7.42 -3.66 25.43
C ALA A 189 -7.01 -3.52 26.91
N HIS A 190 -6.27 -4.50 27.45
CA HIS A 190 -5.78 -4.49 28.83
C HIS A 190 -4.47 -3.71 29.01
N THR A 191 -3.88 -3.19 27.93
CA THR A 191 -2.62 -2.45 27.96
C THR A 191 -2.84 -0.96 27.78
N ILE A 192 -1.94 -0.16 28.36
CA ILE A 192 -2.01 1.29 28.40
C ILE A 192 -0.85 1.83 27.56
N PRO A 193 -1.11 2.31 26.32
CA PRO A 193 -0.08 2.87 25.47
C PRO A 193 0.31 4.28 25.94
N ILE A 194 1.61 4.49 26.15
CA ILE A 194 2.21 5.79 26.47
C ILE A 194 3.08 6.21 25.29
N PHE A 195 2.64 7.24 24.56
CA PHE A 195 3.40 7.77 23.43
C PHE A 195 4.47 8.73 23.92
N ALA A 196 5.71 8.47 23.52
CA ALA A 196 6.87 9.30 23.82
C ALA A 196 7.53 9.74 22.52
N TYR A 197 7.84 11.04 22.45
CA TYR A 197 8.44 11.66 21.28
C TYR A 197 9.87 12.07 21.57
N ALA A 198 10.81 11.62 20.75
CA ALA A 198 12.25 11.87 20.90
C ALA A 198 12.91 12.19 19.54
#